data_AF-A0A914K091-F1
#
_entry.id   AF-A0A914K091-F1
#
_cell.length_a   1.000
_cell.length_b   1.000
_cell.length_c   1.000
_cell.angle_alpha   90.00
_cell.angle_beta   90.00
_cell.angle_gamma   90.00
#
_symmetry.space_group_name_H-M   'P 1'
#
loop_
_entity.id
_entity.type
_entity.pdbx_description
1 polymer ?
#
loop_
_entity_poly.entity_id
_entity_poly.type
_entity_poly.pdbx_seq_one_letter_code
_entity_poly.pdbx_strand_id
1 'polypeptide(L)'
;MSASSSVDPVSIWLRSQIIDRNENESAAADNIARTNVAARYHGQRSAVWTSLSEMTGPNRRGFITKMVKNWPFAKEKYAMLLPMHAGALSTCICTSIVACKINADLFFMNPKMGFLETVRLAPKSPFVIPIYASGLCFFGFYNTFVFGQFMEEDNPCPSCALTRFAAIMVLTGTLFPAATAPALAHYVNIQRNPNIPQTKNMLEFLTMITTVSKPCWQILPKLAVIQLIVAAGGTYSLLWGRERIFTSVEMDPEMFKTTLTAAQSQSSFKAKAQKWLSRFPFLRPFLDVTDEEDI
;
A
#
# COMPACT_ATOMS: atom_id res chain seq x y z
N MET A 1 13.15 24.38 -16.82
CA MET A 1 11.74 23.98 -16.69
C MET A 1 11.32 23.43 -18.04
N SER A 2 11.34 22.10 -18.21
CA SER A 2 10.94 21.45 -19.46
C SER A 2 9.60 20.76 -19.24
N ALA A 3 8.65 21.05 -20.13
CA ALA A 3 7.30 20.54 -20.15
C ALA A 3 7.24 19.03 -19.88
N SER A 4 6.34 18.61 -18.99
CA SER A 4 5.97 17.22 -18.79
C SER A 4 5.21 16.72 -20.01
N SER A 5 5.91 16.35 -21.08
CA SER A 5 5.30 15.56 -22.14
C SER A 5 4.80 14.27 -21.50
N SER A 6 3.51 13.97 -21.68
CA SER A 6 2.93 12.72 -21.24
C SER A 6 3.62 11.60 -22.02
N VAL A 7 4.63 10.99 -21.41
CA VAL A 7 5.42 9.92 -21.99
C VAL A 7 4.47 8.78 -22.37
N ASP A 8 4.31 8.54 -23.68
CA ASP A 8 3.40 7.50 -24.19
C ASP A 8 4.02 6.12 -23.93
N PRO A 9 3.44 5.29 -23.05
CA PRO A 9 4.04 4.02 -22.68
C PRO A 9 4.12 3.00 -23.82
N VAL A 10 3.28 3.13 -24.85
CA VAL A 10 3.36 2.25 -26.04
C VAL A 10 4.57 2.59 -26.88
N SER A 11 4.89 3.88 -27.03
CA SER A 11 6.11 4.32 -27.71
C SER A 11 7.39 3.82 -27.02
N ILE A 12 7.39 3.76 -25.68
CA ILE A 12 8.49 3.21 -24.88
C ILE A 12 8.66 1.71 -25.12
N TRP A 13 7.57 0.96 -25.08
CA TRP A 13 7.62 -0.48 -25.36
C TRP A 13 8.05 -0.79 -26.81
N LEU A 14 7.59 0.00 -27.79
CA LEU A 14 8.05 -0.14 -29.17
C LEU A 14 9.56 0.12 -29.29
N ARG A 15 10.09 1.10 -28.54
CA ARG A 15 11.53 1.35 -28.45
C ARG A 15 12.28 0.17 -27.80
N SER A 16 11.72 -0.46 -26.76
CA SER A 16 12.35 -1.62 -26.12
C SER A 16 12.45 -2.83 -27.05
N GLN A 17 11.45 -3.06 -27.90
CA GLN A 17 11.51 -4.12 -28.92
C GLN A 17 12.58 -3.90 -29.98
N ILE A 18 12.82 -2.64 -30.37
CA ILE A 18 13.86 -2.29 -31.34
C ILE A 18 15.25 -2.55 -30.74
N ILE A 19 15.44 -2.25 -29.45
CA ILE A 19 16.68 -2.54 -28.72
C ILE A 19 16.93 -4.05 -28.67
N ASP A 20 15.94 -4.85 -28.26
CA ASP A 20 16.03 -6.32 -28.23
C ASP A 20 16.38 -6.91 -29.60
N ARG A 21 15.76 -6.40 -30.68
CA ARG A 21 16.02 -6.88 -32.03
C ARG A 21 17.46 -6.58 -32.47
N ASN A 22 17.94 -5.37 -32.21
CA ASN A 22 19.30 -4.97 -32.56
C ASN A 22 20.35 -5.71 -31.71
N GLU A 23 20.06 -5.97 -30.43
CA GLU A 23 20.92 -6.78 -29.56
C GLU A 23 20.93 -8.25 -29.99
N ASN A 24 19.79 -8.82 -30.41
CA ASN A 24 19.73 -10.18 -30.93
C ASN A 24 20.43 -10.33 -32.29
N GLU A 25 20.36 -9.32 -33.17
CA GLU A 25 21.11 -9.28 -34.43
C GLU A 25 22.62 -9.14 -34.17
N SER A 26 23.04 -8.38 -33.16
CA SER A 26 24.45 -8.26 -32.75
C SER A 26 24.96 -9.47 -31.97
N ALA A 27 24.11 -10.11 -31.15
CA ALA A 27 24.45 -11.31 -30.37
C ALA A 27 24.50 -12.55 -31.27
N ALA A 28 23.73 -12.62 -32.35
CA ALA A 28 23.86 -13.66 -33.37
C ALA A 28 25.27 -13.70 -34.01
N ALA A 29 25.99 -12.57 -34.02
CA ALA A 29 27.39 -12.52 -34.44
C ALA A 29 28.39 -13.00 -33.35
N ASP A 30 28.05 -12.86 -32.06
CA ASP A 30 28.89 -13.24 -30.91
C ASP A 30 28.56 -14.64 -30.31
N ASN A 31 27.40 -15.21 -30.64
CA ASN A 31 26.85 -16.45 -30.07
C ASN A 31 27.52 -17.75 -30.55
N ILE A 32 28.60 -17.68 -31.34
CA ILE A 32 29.47 -18.86 -31.56
C ILE A 32 30.29 -19.18 -30.29
N ALA A 33 30.43 -18.25 -29.33
CA ALA A 33 31.37 -18.41 -28.21
C ALA A 33 30.78 -18.55 -26.80
N ARG A 34 29.47 -18.36 -26.54
CA ARG A 34 28.93 -18.41 -25.16
C ARG A 34 27.60 -19.14 -25.06
N THR A 35 27.56 -20.14 -24.18
CA THR A 35 26.38 -20.97 -23.90
C THR A 35 25.32 -20.17 -23.13
N ASN A 36 24.05 -20.41 -23.50
CA ASN A 36 22.82 -19.81 -22.95
C ASN A 36 22.65 -19.87 -21.41
N VAL A 37 23.53 -20.60 -20.71
CA VAL A 37 23.50 -20.74 -19.26
C VAL A 37 24.22 -19.57 -18.57
N ALA A 38 25.27 -19.00 -19.17
CA ALA A 38 26.03 -17.89 -18.57
C ALA A 38 25.26 -16.54 -18.59
N ALA A 39 24.41 -16.32 -19.61
CA ALA A 39 23.55 -15.15 -19.71
C ALA A 39 22.45 -15.10 -18.64
N ARG A 40 22.02 -16.26 -18.10
CA ARG A 40 21.05 -16.31 -16.99
C ARG A 40 21.67 -16.00 -15.62
N TYR A 41 23.00 -16.10 -15.47
CA TYR A 41 23.69 -15.86 -14.20
C TYR A 41 24.32 -14.47 -14.08
N HIS A 42 24.62 -13.81 -15.19
CA HIS A 42 24.90 -12.37 -15.21
C HIS A 42 23.61 -11.64 -15.53
N GLY A 43 22.95 -11.08 -14.51
CA GLY A 43 21.65 -10.40 -14.60
C GLY A 43 21.56 -9.33 -15.69
N GLN A 44 21.33 -9.76 -16.93
CA GLN A 44 20.84 -8.91 -18.00
C GLN A 44 19.43 -8.49 -17.59
N ARG A 45 19.28 -7.18 -17.35
CA ARG A 45 17.96 -6.58 -17.18
C ARG A 45 17.15 -6.91 -18.42
N SER A 46 15.89 -7.32 -18.25
CA SER A 46 15.03 -7.49 -19.41
C SER A 46 14.89 -6.16 -20.13
N ALA A 47 14.90 -6.16 -21.47
CA ALA A 47 14.81 -4.92 -22.23
C ALA A 47 13.57 -4.09 -21.87
N VAL A 48 12.51 -4.77 -21.42
CA VAL A 48 11.33 -4.15 -20.82
C VAL A 48 11.71 -3.38 -19.55
N TRP A 49 12.45 -3.97 -18.61
CA TRP A 49 12.96 -3.29 -17.42
C TRP A 49 13.94 -2.16 -17.74
N THR A 50 14.81 -2.35 -18.73
CA THR A 50 15.76 -1.33 -19.18
C THR A 50 15.00 -0.10 -19.66
N SER A 51 13.98 -0.29 -20.50
CA SER A 51 13.11 0.79 -20.97
C SER A 51 12.22 1.39 -19.87
N LEU A 52 11.75 0.56 -18.93
CA LEU A 52 11.02 1.04 -17.74
C LEU A 52 11.89 1.91 -16.84
N SER A 53 13.18 1.60 -16.76
CA SER A 53 14.14 2.34 -15.92
C SER A 53 14.49 3.71 -16.48
N GLU A 54 14.21 3.97 -17.77
CA GLU A 54 14.31 5.30 -18.38
C GLU A 54 13.18 6.24 -17.92
N MET A 55 12.07 5.70 -17.38
CA MET A 55 10.99 6.50 -16.83
C MET A 55 11.32 7.04 -15.43
N THR A 56 10.83 8.24 -15.11
CA THR A 56 10.86 8.75 -13.73
C THR A 56 10.05 7.85 -12.79
N GLY A 57 10.51 7.69 -11.54
CA GLY A 57 9.90 6.81 -10.53
C GLY A 57 8.37 6.92 -10.39
N PRO A 58 7.78 8.14 -10.30
CA PRO A 58 6.34 8.32 -10.26
C PRO A 58 5.60 7.83 -11.51
N ASN A 59 6.13 8.11 -12.71
CA ASN A 59 5.52 7.70 -13.98
C ASN A 59 5.60 6.19 -14.17
N ARG A 60 6.73 5.58 -13.80
CA ARG A 60 6.92 4.13 -13.76
C ARG A 60 5.91 3.44 -12.85
N ARG A 61 5.73 3.94 -11.61
CA ARG A 61 4.73 3.40 -10.67
C ARG A 61 3.31 3.49 -11.23
N GLY A 62 2.95 4.63 -11.81
CA GLY A 62 1.65 4.83 -12.45
C GLY A 62 1.41 3.85 -13.61
N PHE A 63 2.44 3.61 -14.42
CA PHE A 63 2.41 2.67 -15.53
C PHE A 63 2.24 1.23 -15.08
N ILE A 64 3.10 0.73 -14.19
CA ILE A 64 3.03 -0.66 -13.70
C ILE A 64 1.69 -0.89 -12.98
N THR A 65 1.20 0.09 -12.23
CA THR A 65 -0.11 -0.03 -11.56
C THR A 65 -1.25 -0.21 -12.57
N LYS A 66 -1.24 0.52 -13.70
CA LYS A 66 -2.26 0.37 -14.76
C LYS A 66 -2.15 -1.00 -15.44
N MET A 67 -0.92 -1.44 -15.70
CA MET A 67 -0.61 -2.75 -16.26
C MET A 67 -1.13 -3.88 -15.37
N VAL A 68 -0.77 -3.89 -14.08
CA VAL A 68 -1.23 -4.89 -13.11
C VAL A 68 -2.76 -4.90 -12.97
N LYS A 69 -3.41 -3.73 -13.01
CA LYS A 69 -4.88 -3.64 -12.92
C LYS A 69 -5.59 -4.29 -14.12
N ASN A 70 -5.02 -4.19 -15.31
CA ASN A 70 -5.56 -4.74 -16.54
C ASN A 70 -4.99 -6.11 -16.91
N TRP A 71 -4.18 -6.68 -16.03
CA TRP A 71 -3.53 -7.96 -16.24
C TRP A 71 -4.57 -9.08 -16.45
N PRO A 72 -4.42 -9.93 -17.49
CA PRO A 72 -5.42 -10.94 -17.86
C PRO A 72 -5.49 -12.08 -16.83
N PHE A 73 -4.38 -12.42 -16.17
CA PHE A 73 -4.34 -13.51 -15.20
C PHE A 73 -4.79 -13.05 -13.81
N ALA A 74 -6.00 -13.46 -13.42
CA ALA A 74 -6.60 -13.06 -12.15
C ALA A 74 -5.74 -13.40 -10.92
N LYS A 75 -5.10 -14.58 -10.89
CA LYS A 75 -4.28 -15.03 -9.74
C LYS A 75 -3.08 -14.11 -9.50
N GLU A 76 -2.39 -13.73 -10.57
CA GLU A 76 -1.20 -12.85 -10.51
C GLU A 76 -1.60 -11.42 -10.15
N LYS A 77 -2.71 -10.95 -10.72
CA LYS A 77 -3.33 -9.67 -10.35
C LYS A 77 -3.71 -9.61 -8.88
N TYR A 78 -4.39 -10.64 -8.37
CA TYR A 78 -4.77 -10.68 -6.95
C TYR A 78 -3.55 -10.81 -6.04
N ALA A 79 -2.51 -11.54 -6.44
CA ALA A 79 -1.27 -11.64 -5.67
C ALA A 79 -0.60 -10.27 -5.45
N MET A 80 -0.76 -9.35 -6.41
CA MET A 80 -0.24 -7.97 -6.32
C MET A 80 -1.15 -7.01 -5.54
N LEU A 81 -2.48 -7.20 -5.60
CA LEU A 81 -3.45 -6.25 -5.00
C LEU A 81 -3.92 -6.64 -3.59
N LEU A 82 -4.06 -7.94 -3.32
CA LEU A 82 -4.60 -8.47 -2.08
C LEU A 82 -3.75 -8.12 -0.84
N PRO A 83 -2.41 -8.11 -0.88
CA PRO A 83 -1.57 -7.81 0.28
C PRO A 83 -1.87 -6.46 0.93
N MET A 84 -2.22 -5.45 0.14
CA MET A 84 -2.65 -4.15 0.65
C MET A 84 -3.95 -4.26 1.45
N HIS A 85 -4.97 -4.92 0.89
CA HIS A 85 -6.27 -5.06 1.54
C HIS A 85 -6.22 -5.98 2.76
N ALA A 86 -5.49 -7.10 2.67
CA ALA A 86 -5.29 -8.02 3.78
C ALA A 86 -4.54 -7.34 4.94
N GLY A 87 -3.51 -6.55 4.64
CA GLY A 87 -2.81 -5.74 5.64
C GLY A 87 -3.73 -4.73 6.31
N ALA A 88 -4.49 -3.96 5.53
CA ALA A 88 -5.43 -2.97 6.06
C ALA A 88 -6.53 -3.59 6.92
N LEU A 89 -7.07 -4.75 6.52
CA LEU A 89 -8.08 -5.46 7.29
C LEU A 89 -7.49 -5.99 8.61
N SER A 90 -6.28 -6.57 8.55
CA SER A 90 -5.57 -7.08 9.72
C SER A 90 -5.27 -5.96 10.73
N THR A 91 -4.80 -4.79 10.28
CA THR A 91 -4.55 -3.65 11.16
C THR A 91 -5.83 -3.14 11.80
N CYS A 92 -6.93 -3.02 11.04
CA CYS A 92 -8.24 -2.66 11.60
C CYS A 92 -8.74 -3.64 12.67
N ILE A 93 -8.60 -4.96 12.45
CA ILE A 93 -8.99 -5.99 13.42
C ILE A 93 -8.14 -5.91 14.69
N CYS A 94 -6.81 -5.83 14.55
CA CYS A 94 -5.92 -5.71 15.71
C CYS A 94 -6.20 -4.42 16.51
N THR A 95 -6.38 -3.30 15.84
CA THR A 95 -6.74 -2.04 16.49
C THR A 95 -8.09 -2.13 17.20
N SER A 96 -9.07 -2.82 16.62
CA SER A 96 -10.38 -3.04 17.26
C SER A 96 -10.23 -3.79 18.58
N ILE A 97 -9.39 -4.83 18.63
CA ILE A 97 -9.14 -5.62 19.84
C ILE A 97 -8.46 -4.76 20.92
N VAL A 98 -7.45 -3.96 20.53
CA VAL A 98 -6.73 -3.04 21.43
C VAL A 98 -7.65 -1.96 21.98
N ALA A 99 -8.40 -1.28 21.12
CA ALA A 99 -9.35 -0.24 21.51
C ALA A 99 -10.45 -0.78 22.44
N CYS A 100 -10.95 -1.98 22.17
CA CYS A 100 -11.92 -2.66 23.03
C CYS A 100 -11.34 -2.91 24.44
N LYS A 101 -10.13 -3.45 24.54
CA LYS A 101 -9.46 -3.70 25.82
C LYS A 101 -9.26 -2.42 26.64
N ILE A 102 -8.84 -1.34 25.98
CA ILE A 102 -8.64 -0.03 26.62
C ILE A 102 -9.96 0.55 27.10
N ASN A 103 -11.01 0.49 26.28
CA ASN A 103 -12.32 1.00 26.66
C ASN A 103 -12.94 0.21 27.82
N ALA A 104 -12.74 -1.11 27.84
CA ALA A 104 -13.20 -1.98 28.93
C ALA A 104 -12.54 -1.61 30.27
N ASP A 105 -11.24 -1.34 30.25
CA ASP A 105 -10.49 -0.92 31.43
C ASP A 105 -10.88 0.50 31.88
N LEU A 106 -10.90 1.46 30.96
CA LEU A 106 -11.11 2.86 31.31
C LEU A 106 -12.55 3.22 31.72
N PHE A 107 -13.56 2.64 31.04
CA PHE A 107 -14.97 2.96 31.30
C PHE A 107 -15.64 2.03 32.31
N PHE A 108 -15.22 0.76 32.37
CA PHE A 108 -15.86 -0.25 33.22
C PHE A 108 -14.94 -0.79 34.31
N MET A 109 -13.67 -0.36 34.37
CA MET A 109 -12.66 -0.88 35.32
C MET A 109 -12.54 -2.41 35.27
N ASN A 110 -12.88 -3.02 34.13
CA ASN A 110 -12.92 -4.47 33.96
C ASN A 110 -12.26 -4.88 32.63
N PRO A 111 -10.95 -5.17 32.64
CA PRO A 111 -10.21 -5.54 31.43
C PRO A 111 -10.53 -6.96 30.92
N LYS A 112 -11.40 -7.70 31.61
CA LYS A 112 -11.88 -9.04 31.23
C LYS A 112 -13.25 -9.03 30.55
N MET A 113 -13.88 -7.86 30.37
CA MET A 113 -15.15 -7.75 29.66
C MET A 113 -15.04 -8.30 28.23
N GLY A 114 -16.12 -8.95 27.76
CA GLY A 114 -16.16 -9.54 26.42
C GLY A 114 -16.17 -8.50 25.31
N PHE A 115 -15.60 -8.84 24.15
CA PHE A 115 -15.45 -7.89 23.03
C PHE A 115 -16.79 -7.27 22.59
N LEU A 116 -17.81 -8.11 22.37
CA LEU A 116 -19.13 -7.65 21.92
C LEU A 116 -19.86 -6.81 22.98
N GLU A 117 -19.66 -7.15 24.25
CA GLU A 117 -20.25 -6.44 25.37
C GLU A 117 -19.66 -5.02 25.49
N THR A 118 -18.33 -4.91 25.40
CA THR A 118 -17.67 -3.60 25.40
C THR A 118 -18.06 -2.76 24.18
N VAL A 119 -18.13 -3.33 22.98
CA VAL A 119 -18.54 -2.60 21.77
C VAL A 119 -19.97 -2.06 21.89
N ARG A 120 -20.86 -2.79 22.58
CA ARG A 120 -22.25 -2.39 22.79
C ARG A 120 -22.40 -1.29 23.85
N LEU A 121 -21.63 -1.36 24.94
CA LEU A 121 -21.80 -0.49 26.11
C LEU A 121 -20.87 0.72 26.11
N ALA A 122 -19.66 0.62 25.52
CA ALA A 122 -18.68 1.69 25.51
C ALA A 122 -19.06 2.82 24.53
N PRO A 123 -18.58 4.05 24.74
CA PRO A 123 -18.69 5.10 23.73
C PRO A 123 -18.03 4.67 22.41
N LYS A 124 -18.71 4.97 21.30
CA LYS A 124 -18.28 4.56 19.96
C LYS A 124 -17.05 5.33 19.45
N SER A 125 -16.85 6.58 19.90
CA SER A 125 -15.75 7.43 19.42
C SER A 125 -14.34 6.86 19.69
N PRO A 126 -13.97 6.44 20.91
CA PRO A 126 -12.66 5.83 21.17
C PRO A 126 -12.51 4.42 20.57
N PHE A 127 -13.58 3.86 19.99
CA PHE A 127 -13.51 2.62 19.23
C PHE A 127 -13.27 2.88 17.73
N VAL A 128 -14.11 3.71 17.09
CA VAL A 128 -14.10 3.89 15.63
C VAL A 128 -12.91 4.72 15.14
N ILE A 129 -12.54 5.78 15.86
CA ILE A 129 -11.51 6.72 15.42
C ILE A 129 -10.13 6.05 15.34
N PRO A 130 -9.66 5.28 16.35
CA PRO A 130 -8.38 4.58 16.24
C PRO A 130 -8.36 3.56 15.11
N ILE A 131 -9.46 2.82 14.88
CA ILE A 131 -9.56 1.85 13.78
C ILE A 131 -9.36 2.57 12.43
N TYR A 132 -10.07 3.68 12.24
CA TYR A 132 -9.97 4.46 11.01
C TYR A 132 -8.58 5.07 10.82
N ALA A 133 -8.02 5.65 11.88
CA ALA A 133 -6.67 6.23 11.85
C ALA A 133 -5.60 5.17 11.55
N SER A 134 -5.64 4.01 12.20
CA SER A 134 -4.72 2.89 11.92
C SER A 134 -4.81 2.43 10.47
N GLY A 135 -6.02 2.28 9.91
CA GLY A 135 -6.22 1.87 8.52
C GLY A 135 -5.67 2.88 7.52
N LEU A 136 -5.91 4.18 7.74
CA LEU A 136 -5.36 5.24 6.90
C LEU A 136 -3.83 5.34 7.00
N CYS A 137 -3.28 5.29 8.20
CA CYS A 137 -1.83 5.29 8.41
C CYS A 137 -1.17 4.09 7.72
N PHE A 138 -1.76 2.89 7.85
CA PHE A 138 -1.31 1.70 7.13
C PHE A 138 -1.32 1.93 5.62
N PHE A 139 -2.43 2.42 5.06
CA PHE A 139 -2.55 2.66 3.62
C PHE A 139 -1.49 3.67 3.12
N GLY A 140 -1.28 4.77 3.84
CA GLY A 140 -0.28 5.77 3.50
C GLY A 140 1.15 5.23 3.56
N PHE A 141 1.51 4.54 4.65
CA PHE A 141 2.84 3.95 4.79
C PHE A 141 3.10 2.81 3.82
N TYR A 142 2.10 1.96 3.56
CA TYR A 142 2.21 0.88 2.58
C TYR A 142 2.48 1.43 1.17
N ASN A 143 1.71 2.42 0.72
CA ASN A 143 1.92 3.00 -0.62
C ASN A 143 3.28 3.69 -0.76
N THR A 144 3.74 4.35 0.31
CA THR A 144 4.99 5.12 0.29
C THR A 144 6.23 4.22 0.38
N PHE A 145 6.26 3.28 1.32
CA PHE A 145 7.47 2.53 1.66
C PHE A 145 7.52 1.10 1.11
N VAL A 146 6.37 0.48 0.85
CA VAL A 146 6.29 -0.91 0.36
C VAL A 146 6.03 -0.90 -1.13
N PHE A 147 4.86 -0.41 -1.54
CA PHE A 147 4.43 -0.44 -2.94
C PHE A 147 5.38 0.32 -3.87
N GLY A 148 5.90 1.47 -3.42
CA GLY A 148 6.87 2.25 -4.17
C GLY A 148 8.11 1.44 -4.55
N GLN A 149 8.70 0.72 -3.61
CA GLN A 149 9.93 -0.04 -3.87
C GLN A 149 9.72 -1.22 -4.81
N PHE A 150 8.65 -2.00 -4.62
CA PHE A 150 8.36 -3.15 -5.48
C PHE A 150 8.18 -2.76 -6.96
N MET A 151 7.74 -1.53 -7.21
CA MET A 151 7.50 -0.99 -8.55
C MET A 151 8.69 -0.18 -9.10
N GLU A 152 9.61 0.27 -8.25
CA GLU A 152 10.74 1.10 -8.66
C GLU A 152 12.05 0.32 -8.77
N GLU A 153 12.20 -0.79 -8.07
CA GLU A 153 13.42 -1.56 -8.02
C GLU A 153 13.29 -2.82 -8.89
N ASP A 154 14.35 -3.16 -9.60
CA ASP A 154 14.44 -4.31 -10.52
C ASP A 154 14.62 -5.64 -9.77
N ASN A 155 15.33 -5.61 -8.63
CA ASN A 155 15.48 -6.75 -7.73
C ASN A 155 15.32 -6.30 -6.27
N PRO A 156 14.08 -6.19 -5.75
CA PRO A 156 13.85 -5.81 -4.37
C PRO A 156 14.38 -6.90 -3.45
N CYS A 157 15.19 -6.52 -2.46
CA CYS A 157 15.70 -7.47 -1.47
C CYS A 157 14.53 -8.06 -0.64
N PRO A 158 14.27 -9.38 -0.70
CA PRO A 158 13.12 -9.99 -0.02
C PRO A 158 13.12 -9.76 1.50
N SER A 159 14.30 -9.76 2.13
CA SER A 159 14.44 -9.52 3.57
C SER A 159 14.20 -8.05 3.92
N CYS A 160 14.64 -7.10 3.08
CA CYS A 160 14.34 -5.68 3.26
C CYS A 160 12.85 -5.37 3.08
N ALA A 161 12.20 -6.00 2.10
CA ALA A 161 10.77 -5.84 1.89
C ALA A 161 9.95 -6.40 3.06
N LEU A 162 10.31 -7.60 3.53
CA LEU A 162 9.66 -8.25 4.66
C LEU A 162 9.80 -7.42 5.94
N THR A 163 11.01 -6.96 6.26
CA THR A 163 11.27 -6.16 7.47
C THR A 163 10.50 -4.85 7.46
N ARG A 164 10.43 -4.16 6.32
CA ARG A 164 9.66 -2.91 6.18
C ARG A 164 8.16 -3.15 6.30
N PHE A 165 7.63 -4.17 5.64
CA PHE A 165 6.20 -4.48 5.72
C PHE A 165 5.82 -4.92 7.14
N ALA A 166 6.62 -5.78 7.77
CA ALA A 166 6.44 -6.18 9.16
C ALA A 166 6.50 -4.97 10.11
N ALA A 167 7.48 -4.08 9.94
CA ALA A 167 7.61 -2.87 10.75
C ALA A 167 6.37 -1.97 10.62
N ILE A 168 5.88 -1.73 9.40
CA ILE A 168 4.67 -0.92 9.17
C ILE A 168 3.44 -1.56 9.81
N MET A 169 3.27 -2.88 9.66
CA MET A 169 2.13 -3.61 10.20
C MET A 169 2.11 -3.60 11.74
N VAL A 170 3.27 -3.79 12.37
CA VAL A 170 3.40 -3.70 13.82
C VAL A 170 3.21 -2.26 14.30
N LEU A 171 3.85 -1.28 13.65
CA LEU A 171 3.72 0.13 14.03
C LEU A 171 2.27 0.61 13.94
N THR A 172 1.60 0.37 12.82
CA THR A 172 0.23 0.89 12.57
C THR A 172 -0.87 0.06 13.22
N GLY A 173 -0.67 -1.25 13.33
CA GLY A 173 -1.67 -2.20 13.82
C GLY A 173 -1.59 -2.53 15.31
N THR A 174 -0.44 -2.29 15.98
CA THR A 174 -0.29 -2.58 17.42
C THR A 174 0.22 -1.40 18.23
N LEU A 175 1.33 -0.77 17.85
CA LEU A 175 1.94 0.30 18.65
C LEU A 175 1.16 1.62 18.58
N PHE A 176 0.76 2.03 17.38
CA PHE A 176 -0.04 3.23 17.16
C PHE A 176 -1.38 3.22 17.92
N PRO A 177 -2.22 2.16 17.84
CA PRO A 177 -3.46 2.13 18.60
C PRO A 177 -3.22 2.01 20.10
N ALA A 178 -2.14 1.37 20.55
CA ALA A 178 -1.79 1.31 21.98
C ALA A 178 -1.43 2.68 22.58
N ALA A 179 -0.97 3.63 21.76
CA ALA A 179 -0.69 5.00 22.19
C ALA A 179 -1.90 5.95 22.00
N THR A 180 -2.61 5.82 20.87
CA THR A 180 -3.66 6.77 20.47
C THR A 180 -5.02 6.46 21.08
N ALA A 181 -5.39 5.18 21.24
CA ALA A 181 -6.67 4.81 21.82
C ALA A 181 -6.81 5.23 23.30
N PRO A 182 -5.80 5.08 24.18
CA PRO A 182 -5.88 5.57 25.56
C PRO A 182 -6.03 7.08 25.64
N ALA A 183 -5.30 7.82 24.81
CA ALA A 183 -5.38 9.28 24.74
C ALA A 183 -6.81 9.75 24.42
N LEU A 184 -7.41 9.14 23.39
CA LEU A 184 -8.76 9.50 22.96
C LEU A 184 -9.82 9.05 23.97
N ALA A 185 -9.69 7.84 24.52
CA ALA A 185 -10.60 7.32 25.52
C ALA A 185 -10.58 8.19 26.79
N HIS A 186 -9.39 8.64 27.23
CA HIS A 186 -9.23 9.55 28.36
C HIS A 186 -9.88 10.91 28.10
N TYR A 187 -9.67 11.50 26.92
CA TYR A 187 -10.31 12.76 26.55
C TYR A 187 -11.85 12.66 26.59
N VAL A 188 -12.42 11.59 26.05
CA VAL A 188 -13.87 11.34 26.09
C VAL A 188 -14.36 11.10 27.53
N ASN A 189 -13.54 10.46 28.37
CA ASN A 189 -13.89 10.21 29.75
C ASN A 189 -13.93 11.50 30.58
N ILE A 190 -12.96 12.42 30.39
CA ILE A 190 -12.98 13.76 31.02
C ILE A 190 -14.22 14.55 30.61
N GLN A 191 -14.61 14.51 29.33
CA GLN A 191 -15.80 15.21 28.86
C GLN A 191 -17.10 14.69 29.48
N ARG A 192 -17.15 13.39 29.80
CA ARG A 192 -18.33 12.76 30.42
C ARG A 192 -18.34 12.91 31.93
N ASN A 193 -17.17 12.89 32.56
CA ASN A 193 -17.00 12.88 34.00
C ASN A 193 -16.01 13.99 34.41
N PRO A 194 -16.49 15.17 34.83
CA PRO A 194 -15.62 16.29 35.21
C PRO A 194 -14.79 16.01 36.48
N ASN A 195 -15.11 14.95 37.23
CA ASN A 195 -14.38 14.52 38.42
C ASN A 195 -13.02 13.84 38.11
N ILE A 196 -12.74 13.55 36.84
CA ILE A 196 -11.48 12.92 36.43
C ILE A 196 -10.41 14.01 36.32
N PRO A 197 -9.23 13.81 36.94
CA PRO A 197 -8.17 14.80 36.90
C PRO A 197 -7.69 15.04 35.47
N GLN A 198 -7.60 16.31 35.10
CA GLN A 198 -7.01 16.72 33.83
C GLN A 198 -5.48 16.62 33.92
N THR A 199 -4.86 16.07 32.88
CA THR A 199 -3.40 16.04 32.74
C THR A 199 -2.90 17.45 32.46
N LYS A 200 -2.03 17.98 33.33
CA LYS A 200 -1.48 19.35 33.20
C LYS A 200 -0.17 19.38 32.43
N ASN A 201 0.58 18.28 32.51
CA ASN A 201 1.91 18.14 31.92
C ASN A 201 1.97 17.03 30.87
N MET A 202 2.86 17.16 29.89
CA MET A 202 3.10 16.09 28.90
C MET A 202 3.60 14.80 29.55
N LEU A 203 4.39 14.90 30.63
CA LEU A 203 4.84 13.74 31.40
C LEU A 203 3.67 12.97 32.03
N GLU A 204 2.70 13.69 32.63
CA GLU A 204 1.49 13.11 33.20
C GLU A 204 0.61 12.45 32.13
N PHE A 205 0.57 13.05 30.93
CA PHE A 205 -0.15 12.48 29.80
C PHE A 205 0.49 11.17 29.30
N LEU A 206 1.81 11.12 29.20
CA LEU A 206 2.54 9.90 28.82
C LEU A 206 2.43 8.81 29.88
N THR A 207 2.53 9.16 31.17
CA THR A 207 2.33 8.18 32.25
C THR A 207 0.90 7.66 32.26
N MET A 208 -0.11 8.49 31.97
CA MET A 208 -1.50 8.06 31.81
C MET A 208 -1.68 7.10 30.63
N ILE A 209 -1.13 7.40 29.45
CA ILE A 209 -1.21 6.48 28.29
C ILE A 209 -0.58 5.13 28.65
N THR A 210 0.60 5.15 29.26
CA THR A 210 1.30 3.90 29.60
C THR A 210 0.52 3.09 30.63
N THR A 211 -0.07 3.70 31.66
CA THR A 211 -0.88 2.99 32.66
C THR A 211 -2.15 2.39 32.06
N VAL A 212 -2.91 3.17 31.29
CA VAL A 212 -4.15 2.72 30.64
C VAL A 212 -3.88 1.67 29.55
N SER A 213 -2.67 1.67 28.94
CA SER A 213 -2.29 0.66 27.95
C SER A 213 -1.84 -0.68 28.55
N LYS A 214 -1.49 -0.74 29.85
CA LYS A 214 -0.98 -1.96 30.52
C LYS A 214 -1.83 -3.22 30.28
N PRO A 215 -3.18 -3.17 30.34
CA PRO A 215 -4.02 -4.35 30.12
C PRO A 215 -3.87 -4.94 28.70
N CYS A 216 -3.42 -4.14 27.73
CA CYS A 216 -3.18 -4.60 26.37
C CYS A 216 -1.83 -5.31 26.21
N TRP A 217 -0.84 -5.06 27.09
CA TRP A 217 0.54 -5.53 26.89
C TRP A 217 0.67 -7.05 26.82
N GLN A 218 -0.23 -7.79 27.47
CA GLN A 218 -0.27 -9.25 27.38
C GLN A 218 -0.77 -9.78 26.03
N ILE A 219 -1.52 -8.96 25.29
CA ILE A 219 -2.13 -9.31 24.00
C ILE A 219 -1.32 -8.75 22.82
N LEU A 220 -0.63 -7.62 23.01
CA LEU A 220 0.25 -7.03 22.00
C LEU A 220 1.22 -8.01 21.32
N PRO A 221 1.96 -8.90 22.02
CA PRO A 221 2.84 -9.84 21.36
C PRO A 221 2.09 -10.83 20.46
N LYS A 222 0.88 -11.27 20.86
CA LYS A 222 0.05 -12.16 20.05
C LYS A 222 -0.43 -11.46 18.78
N LEU A 223 -0.84 -10.19 18.89
CA LEU A 223 -1.22 -9.38 17.73
C LEU A 223 -0.02 -9.11 16.82
N ALA A 224 1.17 -8.85 17.38
CA ALA A 224 2.38 -8.66 16.60
C ALA A 224 2.75 -9.90 15.78
N VAL A 225 2.58 -11.11 16.34
CA VAL A 225 2.76 -12.37 15.59
C VAL A 225 1.77 -12.49 14.44
N ILE A 226 0.49 -12.16 14.65
CA ILE A 226 -0.52 -12.15 13.57
C ILE A 226 -0.10 -11.16 12.47
N GLN A 227 0.30 -9.95 12.84
CA GLN A 227 0.77 -8.95 11.89
C GLN A 227 2.00 -9.41 11.11
N LEU A 228 2.93 -10.12 11.76
CA LEU A 228 4.11 -10.68 11.11
C LEU A 228 3.73 -11.77 10.09
N ILE A 229 2.77 -12.64 10.42
CA ILE A 229 2.27 -13.67 9.49
C ILE A 229 1.62 -13.02 8.27
N VAL A 230 0.78 -12.00 8.47
CA VAL A 230 0.13 -11.28 7.35
C VAL A 230 1.17 -10.53 6.52
N ALA A 231 2.17 -9.89 7.15
CA ALA A 231 3.26 -9.22 6.45
C ALA A 231 4.10 -10.22 5.62
N ALA A 232 4.40 -11.40 6.17
CA ALA A 232 5.13 -12.46 5.48
C ALA A 232 4.33 -12.96 4.27
N GLY A 233 3.08 -13.38 4.47
CA GLY A 233 2.21 -13.82 3.39
C GLY A 233 2.02 -12.76 2.31
N GLY A 234 1.85 -11.50 2.72
CA GLY A 234 1.75 -10.37 1.80
C GLY A 234 3.03 -10.13 0.99
N THR A 235 4.20 -10.22 1.62
CA THR A 235 5.50 -10.03 0.96
C THR A 235 5.77 -11.14 -0.07
N TYR A 236 5.56 -12.41 0.31
CA TYR A 236 5.75 -13.52 -0.61
C TYR A 236 4.74 -13.50 -1.77
N SER A 237 3.49 -13.11 -1.49
CA SER A 237 2.47 -12.93 -2.53
C SER A 237 2.88 -11.83 -3.53
N LEU A 238 3.40 -10.70 -3.05
CA LEU A 238 3.89 -9.61 -3.90
C LEU A 238 5.09 -10.07 -4.76
N LEU A 239 6.08 -10.73 -4.15
CA LEU A 239 7.26 -11.21 -4.86
C LEU A 239 6.87 -12.21 -5.95
N TRP A 240 6.02 -13.19 -5.61
CA TRP A 240 5.54 -14.19 -6.55
C TRP A 240 4.72 -13.57 -7.70
N GLY A 241 3.80 -12.66 -7.39
CA GLY A 241 2.98 -11.99 -8.40
C GLY A 241 3.83 -11.13 -9.34
N ARG A 242 4.81 -10.42 -8.78
CA ARG A 242 5.77 -9.60 -9.54
C ARG A 242 6.59 -10.46 -10.50
N GLU A 243 7.26 -11.50 -9.99
CA GLU A 243 8.09 -12.40 -10.79
C GLU A 243 7.29 -12.99 -11.96
N ARG A 244 6.08 -13.50 -11.68
CA ARG A 244 5.21 -14.08 -12.71
C ARG A 244 4.79 -13.10 -13.79
N ILE A 245 4.43 -11.88 -13.41
CA ILE A 245 4.04 -10.84 -14.37
C ILE A 245 5.23 -10.50 -15.26
N PHE A 246 6.40 -10.21 -14.68
CA PHE A 246 7.57 -9.83 -15.47
C PHE A 246 8.08 -10.96 -16.38
N THR A 247 8.14 -12.20 -15.88
CA THR A 247 8.48 -13.35 -16.73
C THR A 247 7.47 -13.55 -17.86
N SER A 248 6.17 -13.33 -17.62
CA SER A 248 5.16 -13.47 -18.68
C SER A 248 5.27 -12.36 -19.72
N VAL A 249 5.61 -11.13 -19.32
CA VAL A 249 5.85 -10.02 -20.24
C VAL A 249 7.06 -10.29 -21.15
N GLU A 250 8.10 -10.92 -20.62
CA GLU A 250 9.30 -11.29 -21.39
C GLU A 250 9.04 -12.43 -22.38
N MET A 251 8.20 -13.39 -22.01
CA MET A 251 7.90 -14.57 -22.83
C MET A 251 6.89 -14.27 -23.95
N ASP A 252 5.94 -13.35 -23.74
CA ASP A 252 4.89 -13.03 -24.70
C ASP A 252 4.69 -11.49 -24.84
N PRO A 253 5.43 -10.86 -25.76
CA PRO A 253 5.33 -9.41 -25.98
C PRO A 253 4.00 -8.99 -26.63
N GLU A 254 3.29 -9.88 -27.34
CA GLU A 254 1.99 -9.54 -27.95
C GLU A 254 0.87 -9.45 -26.91
N MET A 255 0.88 -10.35 -25.93
CA MET A 255 0.00 -10.26 -24.75
C MET A 255 0.23 -8.95 -23.99
N PHE A 256 1.48 -8.52 -23.87
CA PHE A 256 1.78 -7.25 -23.24
C PHE A 256 1.21 -6.06 -24.02
N LYS A 257 1.38 -6.03 -25.36
CA LYS A 257 0.81 -4.99 -26.23
C LYS A 257 -0.72 -4.90 -26.12
N THR A 258 -1.41 -6.04 -26.11
CA THR A 258 -2.88 -6.07 -25.95
C THR A 258 -3.32 -5.60 -24.57
N THR A 259 -2.57 -5.97 -23.52
CA THR A 259 -2.81 -5.49 -22.15
C THR A 259 -2.56 -3.98 -22.01
N LEU A 260 -1.55 -3.45 -22.71
CA LEU A 260 -1.23 -2.03 -22.72
C LEU A 260 -2.25 -1.20 -23.49
N THR A 261 -2.65 -1.64 -24.67
CA THR A 261 -3.70 -0.97 -25.45
C THR A 261 -5.02 -0.97 -24.68
N ALA A 262 -5.36 -2.08 -24.00
CA ALA A 262 -6.48 -2.13 -23.06
C ALA A 262 -6.30 -1.13 -21.90
N ALA A 263 -5.10 -1.02 -21.32
CA ALA A 263 -4.82 -0.10 -20.23
C ALA A 263 -4.85 1.39 -20.63
N GLN A 264 -4.49 1.71 -21.88
CA GLN A 264 -4.60 3.06 -22.44
C GLN A 264 -6.04 3.43 -22.79
N SER A 265 -6.82 2.48 -23.32
CA SER A 265 -8.25 2.71 -23.64
C SER A 265 -9.10 3.00 -22.40
N GLN A 266 -8.62 2.64 -21.22
CA GLN A 266 -9.33 2.89 -19.97
C GLN A 266 -9.15 4.35 -19.53
N SER A 267 -10.23 5.13 -19.61
CA SER A 267 -10.28 6.50 -19.11
C SER A 267 -9.85 6.56 -17.64
N SER A 268 -8.93 7.48 -17.31
CA SER A 268 -8.44 7.73 -15.95
C SER A 268 -9.60 7.88 -14.96
N PHE A 269 -9.42 7.45 -13.70
CA PHE A 269 -10.41 7.67 -12.64
C PHE A 269 -10.76 9.15 -12.51
N LYS A 270 -9.81 10.07 -12.74
CA LYS A 270 -10.05 11.52 -12.84
C LYS A 270 -11.07 11.85 -13.94
N ALA A 271 -10.92 11.27 -15.13
CA ALA A 271 -11.85 11.45 -16.24
C ALA A 271 -13.22 10.83 -15.98
N LYS A 272 -13.29 9.68 -15.29
CA LYS A 272 -14.57 9.08 -14.86
C LYS A 272 -15.26 9.91 -13.78
N ALA A 273 -14.51 10.41 -12.81
CA ALA A 273 -14.99 11.29 -11.76
C ALA A 273 -15.45 12.63 -12.32
N GLN A 274 -14.68 13.24 -13.23
CA GLN A 274 -15.05 14.47 -13.94
C GLN A 274 -16.29 14.28 -14.81
N LYS A 275 -16.39 13.15 -15.53
CA LYS A 275 -17.59 12.76 -16.30
C LYS A 275 -18.80 12.47 -15.41
N TRP A 276 -18.58 12.09 -14.16
CA TRP A 276 -19.64 11.87 -13.18
C TRP A 276 -20.04 13.20 -12.50
N LEU A 277 -19.09 14.04 -12.14
CA LEU A 277 -19.31 15.39 -11.60
C LEU A 277 -20.02 16.29 -12.62
N SER A 278 -19.67 16.20 -13.91
CA SER A 278 -20.30 16.99 -14.98
C SER A 278 -21.76 16.61 -15.27
N ARG A 279 -22.25 15.49 -14.71
CA ARG A 279 -23.68 15.13 -14.71
C ARG A 279 -24.49 15.97 -13.72
N PHE A 280 -23.85 16.61 -12.75
CA PHE A 280 -24.53 17.48 -11.79
C PHE A 280 -24.51 18.92 -12.29
N PRO A 281 -25.67 19.53 -12.59
CA PRO A 281 -25.75 20.86 -13.22
C PRO A 281 -25.18 21.99 -12.35
N PHE A 282 -25.12 21.82 -11.03
CA PHE A 282 -24.59 22.82 -10.09
C PHE A 282 -23.05 22.86 -9.99
N LEU A 283 -22.34 21.84 -10.48
CA LEU A 283 -20.86 21.77 -10.42
C LEU A 283 -20.18 22.19 -11.73
N ARG A 284 -20.93 22.35 -12.82
CA ARG A 284 -20.40 22.75 -14.14
C ARG A 284 -19.64 24.09 -14.11
N PRO A 285 -20.12 25.16 -13.45
CA PRO A 285 -19.43 26.46 -13.46
C PRO A 285 -18.06 26.43 -12.80
N PHE A 286 -17.80 25.49 -11.89
CA PHE A 286 -16.53 25.38 -11.17
C PHE A 286 -15.50 24.49 -11.88
N LEU A 287 -15.93 23.74 -12.90
CA LEU A 287 -15.09 22.79 -13.64
C LEU A 287 -14.48 23.40 -14.92
N ASP A 288 -15.13 24.39 -15.52
CA ASP A 288 -14.63 25.08 -16.73
C ASP A 288 -13.51 26.10 -16.43
N VAL A 289 -13.37 26.56 -15.18
CA VAL A 289 -12.40 27.61 -14.82
C VAL A 289 -10.95 27.11 -14.79
N THR A 290 -10.71 25.80 -14.78
CA THR A 290 -9.35 25.22 -14.68
C THR A 290 -8.66 24.91 -16.00
N ASP A 291 -9.32 25.07 -17.16
CA ASP A 291 -8.73 24.73 -18.46
C ASP A 291 -8.24 25.96 -19.26
N GLU A 292 -8.37 27.19 -18.75
CA GLU A 292 -7.93 28.44 -19.44
C GLU A 292 -6.55 28.99 -19.04
N GLU A 293 -5.81 28.38 -18.10
CA GLU A 293 -4.52 28.93 -17.61
C GLU A 293 -3.23 28.31 -18.21
N ASP A 294 -3.30 27.38 -19.17
CA ASP A 294 -2.10 26.86 -19.86
C ASP A 294 -2.16 27.14 -21.38
N ILE A 295 -1.77 28.37 -21.79
CA ILE A 295 -1.23 28.69 -23.13
C ILE A 295 0.25 29.03 -22.96
#